data_AF-A0A3L7XGG6-F1
#
_entry.id   AF-A0A3L7XGG6-F1
#
_cell.length_a   1.000
_cell.length_b   1.000
_cell.length_c   1.000
_cell.angle_alpha   90.00
_cell.angle_beta   90.00
_cell.angle_gamma   90.00
#
_symmetry.space_group_name_H-M   'P 1'
#
loop_
_entity.id
_entity.type
_entity.pdbx_description
1 polymer ?
#
loop_
_entity_poly.entity_id
_entity_poly.type
_entity_poly.pdbx_seq_one_letter_code
_entity_poly.pdbx_strand_id
1 'polypeptide(L)'
;MTNAPNLATQTDHAPETVLVAVAWPYANNHLHAGHLAGAYLPADIFARYQRMAGNRVLMVSGSDSHGTPVTVRAEQEGTTPEAVFQRYHQSFLDTWDGFGISFDIFTSTDTPSHIQVAQDFFTRLLERGYLYEAEQELLFDPVAQRFLPDRYVEGSCPVCGAEGARGDQCDNCGSTLDALELINPVSKLSNATPERRVSSHFFLKLSAFTEQLQEWVSGKDDWRTNVRNFTLGMLREGLK
;
A
#
# COMPACT_ATOMS: atom_id res chain seq x y z
N MET A 1 14.37 -35.96 43.95
CA MET A 1 13.72 -36.25 42.66
C MET A 1 12.44 -35.43 42.61
N THR A 2 12.54 -34.21 42.11
CA THR A 2 11.42 -33.26 42.02
C THR A 2 10.73 -33.46 40.67
N ASN A 3 9.50 -33.99 40.72
CA ASN A 3 8.63 -34.10 39.54
C ASN A 3 8.33 -32.69 39.02
N ALA A 4 8.78 -32.41 37.81
CA ALA A 4 8.34 -31.24 37.05
C ALA A 4 6.83 -31.41 36.73
N PRO A 5 6.01 -30.36 36.87
CA PRO A 5 4.61 -30.42 36.46
C PRO A 5 4.54 -30.54 34.93
N ASN A 6 3.78 -31.54 34.47
CA ASN A 6 3.50 -31.82 33.08
C ASN A 6 2.65 -30.69 32.49
N LEU A 7 3.29 -29.73 31.83
CA LEU A 7 2.68 -28.57 31.17
C LEU A 7 2.09 -28.92 29.78
N ALA A 8 1.47 -30.10 29.67
CA ALA A 8 0.74 -30.50 28.49
C ALA A 8 -0.77 -30.35 28.74
N THR A 9 -1.25 -29.11 28.83
CA THR A 9 -2.64 -28.85 28.49
C THR A 9 -2.75 -28.93 26.97
N GLN A 10 -2.90 -30.15 26.44
CA GLN A 10 -3.40 -30.34 25.07
C GLN A 10 -4.78 -29.71 25.02
N THR A 11 -4.89 -28.54 24.43
CA THR A 11 -6.16 -27.98 24.01
C THR A 11 -6.68 -28.86 22.89
N ASP A 12 -7.73 -29.62 23.18
CA ASP A 12 -8.40 -30.60 22.32
C ASP A 12 -9.22 -29.90 21.21
N HIS A 13 -8.62 -28.95 20.50
CA HIS A 13 -9.24 -28.23 19.41
C HIS A 13 -8.69 -28.75 18.08
N ALA A 14 -9.59 -29.00 17.12
CA ALA A 14 -9.20 -29.40 15.78
C ALA A 14 -8.28 -28.34 15.14
N PRO A 15 -7.26 -28.73 14.35
CA PRO A 15 -6.38 -27.78 13.68
C PRO A 15 -7.16 -26.75 12.86
N GLU A 16 -7.00 -25.46 13.18
CA GLU A 16 -7.59 -24.38 12.38
C GLU A 16 -6.70 -24.07 11.17
N THR A 17 -7.30 -23.47 10.14
CA THR A 17 -6.56 -22.89 9.01
C THR A 17 -6.41 -21.39 9.22
N VAL A 18 -5.17 -20.91 9.33
CA VAL A 18 -4.86 -19.52 9.66
C VAL A 18 -4.07 -18.88 8.52
N LEU A 19 -4.62 -17.81 7.94
CA LEU A 19 -3.93 -16.97 6.96
C LEU A 19 -3.31 -15.76 7.69
N VAL A 20 -1.99 -15.61 7.57
CA VAL A 20 -1.26 -14.45 8.08
C VAL A 20 -0.80 -13.62 6.88
N ALA A 21 -1.59 -12.62 6.50
CA ALA A 21 -1.28 -11.72 5.38
C ALA A 21 -0.52 -10.49 5.89
N VAL A 22 0.75 -10.35 5.53
CA VAL A 22 1.62 -9.26 5.97
C VAL A 22 1.73 -8.20 4.89
N ALA A 23 1.75 -6.92 5.29
CA ALA A 23 1.84 -5.78 4.39
C ALA A 23 3.03 -5.90 3.42
N TRP A 24 2.78 -5.57 2.16
CA TRP A 24 3.73 -5.68 1.06
C TRP A 24 4.57 -4.40 1.03
N PRO A 25 5.91 -4.46 1.16
CA PRO A 25 6.73 -3.26 1.11
C PRO A 25 6.92 -2.81 -0.35
N TYR A 26 6.89 -1.49 -0.58
CA TYR A 26 7.23 -0.90 -1.87
C TYR A 26 8.69 -1.24 -2.25
N ALA A 27 8.87 -1.79 -3.45
CA ALA A 27 10.15 -2.25 -3.96
C ALA A 27 10.97 -1.11 -4.60
N ASN A 28 11.14 -0.01 -3.88
CA ASN A 28 11.88 1.17 -4.33
C ASN A 28 12.98 1.64 -3.36
N ASN A 29 13.07 1.04 -2.16
CA ASN A 29 14.09 1.36 -1.17
C ASN A 29 14.33 0.17 -0.22
N HIS A 30 15.45 0.21 0.51
CA HIS A 30 15.74 -0.78 1.55
C HIS A 30 14.81 -0.64 2.76
N LEU A 31 14.61 -1.75 3.46
CA LEU A 31 13.84 -1.79 4.69
C LEU A 31 14.64 -1.20 5.86
N HIS A 32 13.95 -0.60 6.82
CA HIS A 32 14.53 -0.14 8.08
C HIS A 32 13.88 -0.85 9.27
N ALA A 33 14.45 -0.70 10.47
CA ALA A 33 13.99 -1.37 11.69
C ALA A 33 12.50 -1.15 12.00
N GLY A 34 11.96 0.05 11.69
CA GLY A 34 10.54 0.33 11.84
C GLY A 34 9.62 -0.59 11.02
N HIS A 35 10.01 -0.98 9.80
CA HIS A 35 9.25 -1.93 8.99
C HIS A 35 9.24 -3.31 9.67
N LEU A 36 10.41 -3.79 10.07
CA LEU A 36 10.57 -5.08 10.75
C LEU A 36 9.74 -5.14 12.03
N ALA A 37 9.89 -4.15 12.91
CA ALA A 37 9.18 -4.10 14.19
C ALA A 37 7.67 -3.89 14.02
N GLY A 38 7.25 -3.13 13.01
CA GLY A 38 5.85 -2.75 12.80
C GLY A 38 4.98 -3.83 12.15
N ALA A 39 5.52 -4.54 11.16
CA ALA A 39 4.73 -5.47 10.33
C ALA A 39 5.24 -6.91 10.36
N TYR A 40 6.55 -7.11 10.22
CA TYR A 40 7.10 -8.43 9.86
C TYR A 40 7.39 -9.31 11.07
N LEU A 41 8.10 -8.79 12.07
CA LEU A 41 8.45 -9.55 13.27
C LEU A 41 7.21 -9.96 14.09
N PRO A 42 6.21 -9.08 14.33
CA PRO A 42 4.98 -9.50 15.02
C PRO A 42 4.21 -10.60 14.27
N ALA A 43 4.16 -10.52 12.93
CA ALA A 43 3.49 -11.52 12.11
C ALA A 43 4.22 -12.87 12.14
N ASP A 44 5.56 -12.87 12.10
CA ASP A 44 6.37 -14.09 12.20
C ASP A 44 6.19 -14.78 13.56
N ILE A 45 6.23 -14.02 14.65
CA ILE A 45 5.97 -14.54 16.01
C ILE A 45 4.59 -15.17 16.08
N PHE A 46 3.56 -14.50 15.55
CA PHE A 46 2.20 -15.02 15.53
C PHE A 46 2.08 -16.29 14.68
N ALA A 47 2.66 -16.31 13.48
CA ALA A 47 2.63 -17.47 12.61
C ALA A 47 3.32 -18.68 13.27
N ARG A 48 4.49 -18.48 13.89
CA ARG A 48 5.20 -19.53 14.63
C ARG A 48 4.40 -20.05 15.82
N TYR A 49 3.80 -19.16 16.61
CA TYR A 49 2.91 -19.55 17.70
C TYR A 49 1.76 -20.42 17.20
N GLN A 50 1.09 -20.00 16.11
CA GLN A 50 -0.04 -20.75 15.55
C GLN A 50 0.40 -22.13 15.03
N ARG A 51 1.55 -22.23 14.37
CA ARG A 51 2.13 -23.52 13.96
C ARG A 51 2.42 -24.41 15.18
N MET A 52 3.00 -23.85 16.25
CA MET A 52 3.28 -24.59 17.49
C MET A 52 2.01 -25.03 18.22
N ALA A 53 0.92 -24.27 18.11
CA ALA A 53 -0.40 -24.63 18.62
C ALA A 53 -1.09 -25.75 17.81
N GLY A 54 -0.47 -26.23 16.72
CA GLY A 54 -1.00 -27.30 15.88
C GLY A 54 -1.88 -26.81 14.72
N ASN A 55 -1.96 -25.50 14.48
CA ASN A 55 -2.75 -24.94 13.38
C ASN A 55 -2.03 -25.03 12.03
N ARG A 56 -2.82 -25.05 10.96
CA ARG A 56 -2.35 -25.01 9.57
C ARG A 56 -2.20 -23.55 9.15
N VAL A 57 -0.97 -23.06 9.16
CA VAL A 57 -0.68 -21.65 8.91
C VAL A 57 -0.17 -21.44 7.49
N LEU A 58 -0.65 -20.38 6.83
CA LEU A 58 -0.06 -19.83 5.63
C LEU A 58 0.26 -18.34 5.88
N MET A 59 1.54 -18.01 5.99
CA MET A 59 2.05 -16.66 6.14
C MET A 59 2.56 -16.15 4.80
N VAL A 60 1.92 -15.10 4.28
CA VAL A 60 2.18 -14.58 2.92
C VAL A 60 2.47 -13.10 2.92
N SER A 61 3.33 -12.69 2.00
CA SER A 61 3.57 -11.30 1.63
C SER A 61 4.23 -11.25 0.26
N GLY A 62 4.77 -10.11 -0.11
CA GLY A 62 5.54 -9.94 -1.32
C GLY A 62 5.95 -8.50 -1.51
N SER A 63 6.74 -8.25 -2.55
CA SER A 63 7.15 -6.92 -2.98
C SER A 63 6.03 -6.23 -3.77
N ASP A 64 5.68 -5.00 -3.38
CA ASP A 64 4.87 -4.14 -4.24
C ASP A 64 5.76 -3.50 -5.30
N SER A 65 5.66 -4.01 -6.53
CA SER A 65 6.50 -3.69 -7.68
C SER A 65 6.01 -2.50 -8.50
N HIS A 66 4.79 -2.01 -8.26
CA HIS A 66 4.13 -1.01 -9.11
C HIS A 66 4.08 0.38 -8.46
N GLY A 67 3.68 1.37 -9.26
CA GLY A 67 3.40 2.73 -8.81
C GLY A 67 4.55 3.72 -8.98
N THR A 68 4.22 4.99 -8.78
CA THR A 68 5.13 6.14 -8.97
C THR A 68 6.47 6.02 -8.24
N PRO A 69 6.55 5.50 -6.99
CA PRO A 69 7.84 5.44 -6.29
C PRO A 69 8.89 4.57 -7.00
N VAL A 70 8.49 3.47 -7.65
CA VAL A 70 9.39 2.58 -8.40
C VAL A 70 9.83 3.25 -9.71
N THR A 71 8.90 3.90 -10.43
CA THR A 71 9.21 4.59 -11.68
C THR A 71 10.12 5.79 -11.47
N VAL A 72 9.86 6.62 -10.44
CA VAL A 72 10.73 7.75 -10.05
C VAL A 72 12.16 7.26 -9.79
N ARG A 73 12.29 6.16 -9.05
CA ARG A 73 13.60 5.61 -8.71
C ARG A 73 14.34 5.10 -9.95
N ALA A 74 13.63 4.44 -10.86
CA ALA A 74 14.19 3.95 -12.12
C ALA A 74 14.73 5.09 -12.98
N GLU A 75 13.98 6.19 -13.10
CA GLU A 75 14.39 7.39 -13.81
C GLU A 75 15.64 8.03 -13.19
N GLN A 76 15.69 8.16 -11.85
CA GLN A 76 16.84 8.70 -11.13
C GLN A 76 18.12 7.88 -11.33
N GLU A 77 17.97 6.56 -11.50
CA GLU A 77 19.09 5.65 -11.71
C GLU A 77 19.43 5.40 -13.18
N GLY A 78 18.64 5.97 -14.11
CA GLY A 78 18.80 5.70 -15.55
C GLY A 78 18.59 4.23 -15.90
N THR A 79 17.66 3.54 -15.23
CA THR A 79 17.37 2.12 -15.42
C THR A 79 15.87 1.86 -15.61
N THR A 80 15.45 0.59 -15.70
CA THR A 80 14.04 0.22 -15.87
C THR A 80 13.35 0.03 -14.51
N PRO A 81 12.02 0.28 -14.40
CA PRO A 81 11.25 -0.04 -13.19
C PRO A 81 11.39 -1.51 -12.78
N GLU A 82 11.47 -2.41 -13.77
CA GLU A 82 11.71 -3.84 -13.56
C GLU A 82 13.03 -4.10 -12.83
N ALA A 83 14.13 -3.51 -13.31
CA ALA A 83 15.44 -3.67 -12.69
C ALA A 83 15.45 -3.12 -11.25
N VAL A 84 14.76 -2.01 -10.99
CA VAL A 84 14.62 -1.45 -9.65
C VAL A 84 13.90 -2.41 -8.72
N PHE A 85 12.69 -2.85 -9.07
CA PHE A 85 11.92 -3.68 -8.15
C PHE A 85 12.57 -5.04 -7.95
N GLN A 86 13.18 -5.65 -8.98
CA GLN A 86 13.86 -6.93 -8.87
C GLN A 86 15.05 -6.85 -7.90
N ARG A 87 15.84 -5.78 -7.97
CA ARG A 87 16.95 -5.55 -7.04
C ARG A 87 16.48 -5.43 -5.60
N TYR A 88 15.42 -4.65 -5.34
CA TYR A 88 14.89 -4.50 -3.99
C TYR A 88 14.16 -5.75 -3.50
N HIS A 89 13.46 -6.47 -4.38
CA HIS A 89 12.88 -7.78 -4.06
C HIS A 89 13.95 -8.74 -3.55
N GLN A 90 15.09 -8.86 -4.26
CA GLN A 90 16.20 -9.68 -3.79
C GLN A 90 16.74 -9.20 -2.43
N SER A 91 16.93 -7.89 -2.26
CA SER A 91 17.36 -7.33 -0.97
C SER A 91 16.38 -7.64 0.17
N PHE A 92 15.08 -7.71 -0.09
CA PHE A 92 14.07 -8.08 0.90
C PHE A 92 14.19 -9.57 1.25
N LEU A 93 14.32 -10.45 0.27
CA LEU A 93 14.55 -11.88 0.49
C LEU A 93 15.78 -12.12 1.36
N ASP A 94 16.90 -11.46 1.05
CA ASP A 94 18.14 -11.56 1.84
C ASP A 94 17.93 -11.06 3.29
N THR A 95 17.15 -9.99 3.45
CA THR A 95 16.79 -9.45 4.78
C THR A 95 15.95 -10.45 5.57
N TRP A 96 14.94 -11.06 4.94
CA TRP A 96 14.07 -12.05 5.59
C TRP A 96 14.82 -13.30 5.99
N ASP A 97 15.71 -13.79 5.13
CA ASP A 97 16.60 -14.91 5.46
C ASP A 97 17.51 -14.57 6.65
N GLY A 98 18.15 -13.40 6.63
CA GLY A 98 19.04 -12.95 7.70
C GLY A 98 18.35 -12.78 9.07
N PHE A 99 17.10 -12.33 9.09
CA PHE A 99 16.30 -12.24 10.32
C PHE A 99 15.59 -13.56 10.69
N GLY A 100 15.61 -14.56 9.80
CA GLY A 100 14.89 -15.82 9.98
C GLY A 100 13.37 -15.65 9.94
N ILE A 101 12.84 -14.71 9.16
CA ILE A 101 11.39 -14.54 8.95
C ILE A 101 10.87 -15.69 8.10
N SER A 102 9.83 -16.37 8.60
CA SER A 102 9.34 -17.65 8.08
C SER A 102 8.10 -17.51 7.19
N PHE A 103 8.22 -16.75 6.11
CA PHE A 103 7.19 -16.70 5.08
C PHE A 103 7.02 -18.06 4.40
N ASP A 104 5.77 -18.47 4.19
CA ASP A 104 5.45 -19.62 3.34
C ASP A 104 5.50 -19.23 1.85
N ILE A 105 5.06 -18.00 1.53
CA ILE A 105 5.17 -17.40 0.20
C ILE A 105 5.55 -15.93 0.33
N PHE A 106 6.65 -15.55 -0.32
CA PHE A 106 7.03 -14.16 -0.54
C PHE A 106 7.23 -13.92 -2.04
N THR A 107 6.30 -13.20 -2.68
CA THR A 107 6.27 -13.03 -4.15
C THR A 107 6.38 -11.54 -4.55
N SER A 108 5.87 -11.15 -5.71
CA SER A 108 5.75 -9.77 -6.15
C SER A 108 4.40 -9.50 -6.82
N THR A 109 4.01 -8.22 -6.92
CA THR A 109 2.80 -7.81 -7.67
C THR A 109 3.01 -7.83 -9.18
N ASP A 110 4.23 -8.13 -9.64
CA ASP A 110 4.58 -8.31 -11.06
C ASP A 110 4.62 -9.80 -11.47
N THR A 111 3.58 -10.55 -11.08
CA THR A 111 3.42 -11.96 -11.46
C THR A 111 2.24 -12.15 -12.41
N PRO A 112 2.26 -13.15 -13.31
CA PRO A 112 1.12 -13.46 -14.18
C PRO A 112 -0.18 -13.68 -13.41
N SER A 113 -0.09 -14.33 -12.24
CA SER A 113 -1.23 -14.57 -11.35
C SER A 113 -1.81 -13.26 -10.81
N HIS A 114 -0.97 -12.35 -10.32
CA HIS A 114 -1.43 -11.05 -9.82
C HIS A 114 -2.09 -10.23 -10.93
N ILE A 115 -1.47 -10.16 -12.11
CA ILE A 115 -2.02 -9.45 -13.28
C ILE A 115 -3.42 -9.99 -13.62
N GLN A 116 -3.57 -11.31 -13.70
CA GLN A 116 -4.85 -11.94 -14.01
C GLN A 116 -5.91 -11.63 -12.95
N VAL A 117 -5.58 -11.74 -11.66
CA VAL A 117 -6.52 -11.48 -10.55
C VAL A 117 -6.92 -10.01 -10.51
N ALA A 118 -5.98 -9.08 -10.70
CA ALA A 118 -6.27 -7.65 -10.71
C ALA A 118 -7.20 -7.26 -11.87
N GLN A 119 -6.95 -7.79 -13.07
CA GLN A 119 -7.79 -7.58 -14.25
C GLN A 119 -9.20 -8.19 -14.07
N ASP A 120 -9.30 -9.39 -13.50
CA ASP A 120 -10.59 -10.01 -13.18
C ASP A 120 -11.37 -9.17 -12.15
N PHE A 121 -10.70 -8.67 -11.10
CA PHE A 121 -11.33 -7.82 -10.09
C PHE A 121 -11.87 -6.51 -10.69
N PHE A 122 -11.05 -5.83 -11.49
CA PHE A 122 -11.46 -4.63 -12.22
C PHE A 122 -12.67 -4.91 -13.14
N THR A 123 -12.58 -5.96 -13.96
CA THR A 123 -13.63 -6.30 -14.93
C THR A 123 -14.95 -6.61 -14.23
N ARG A 124 -14.93 -7.39 -13.14
CA ARG A 124 -16.14 -7.70 -12.37
C ARG A 124 -16.78 -6.47 -11.74
N LEU A 125 -15.97 -5.53 -11.23
CA LEU A 125 -16.50 -4.28 -10.67
C LEU A 125 -17.12 -3.40 -11.77
N LEU A 126 -16.49 -3.35 -12.96
CA LEU A 126 -17.02 -2.64 -14.11
C LEU A 126 -18.36 -3.23 -14.58
N GLU A 127 -18.40 -4.54 -14.83
CA GLU A 127 -19.60 -5.25 -15.30
C GLU A 127 -20.77 -5.16 -14.33
N ARG A 128 -20.49 -5.01 -13.03
CA ARG A 128 -21.50 -4.84 -11.97
C ARG A 128 -21.89 -3.39 -11.71
N GLY A 129 -21.34 -2.43 -12.45
CA GLY A 129 -21.66 -1.01 -12.31
C GLY A 129 -21.09 -0.36 -11.05
N TYR A 130 -20.04 -0.93 -10.46
CA TYR A 130 -19.32 -0.34 -9.33
C TYR A 130 -18.14 0.53 -9.76
N LEU A 131 -17.73 0.46 -11.02
CA LEU A 131 -16.80 1.42 -11.62
C LEU A 131 -17.57 2.38 -12.53
N TYR A 132 -17.20 3.65 -12.50
CA TYR A 132 -17.72 4.67 -13.42
C TYR A 132 -16.57 5.49 -13.99
N GLU A 133 -16.72 5.95 -15.22
CA GLU A 133 -15.77 6.88 -15.84
C GLU A 133 -16.10 8.31 -15.44
N ALA A 134 -15.08 9.09 -15.09
CA ALA A 134 -15.19 10.53 -14.92
C ALA A 134 -13.92 11.21 -15.44
N GLU A 135 -14.10 12.43 -15.91
CA GLU A 135 -13.01 13.29 -16.34
C GLU A 135 -12.42 14.03 -15.13
N GLN A 136 -11.09 14.11 -15.09
CA GLN A 136 -10.36 14.88 -14.10
C GLN A 136 -9.37 15.81 -14.82
N GLU A 137 -9.27 17.04 -14.33
CA GLU A 137 -8.19 17.96 -14.72
C GLU A 137 -6.90 17.52 -14.00
N LEU A 138 -5.82 17.34 -14.75
CA LEU A 138 -4.52 16.95 -14.24
C LEU A 138 -3.44 17.85 -14.84
N LEU A 139 -2.27 17.89 -14.18
CA LEU A 139 -1.11 18.58 -14.72
C LEU A 139 -0.37 17.69 -15.73
N PHE A 140 -0.01 18.27 -16.87
CA PHE A 140 0.70 17.63 -17.96
C PHE A 140 1.98 18.37 -18.27
N ASP A 141 3.09 17.65 -18.42
CA ASP A 141 4.37 18.20 -18.83
C ASP A 141 4.47 18.22 -20.36
N PRO A 142 4.51 19.39 -21.01
CA PRO A 142 4.58 19.49 -22.47
C PRO A 142 5.96 19.12 -23.03
N VAL A 143 7.00 19.05 -22.22
CA VAL A 143 8.35 18.63 -22.65
C VAL A 143 8.51 17.12 -22.50
N ALA A 144 8.12 16.57 -21.33
CA ALA A 144 8.17 15.14 -21.06
C ALA A 144 7.00 14.35 -21.69
N GLN A 145 6.00 15.04 -22.24
CA GLN A 145 4.83 14.49 -22.93
C GLN A 145 4.04 13.46 -22.08
N ARG A 146 3.80 13.79 -20.80
CA ARG A 146 3.07 12.91 -19.86
C ARG A 146 2.34 13.69 -18.78
N PHE A 147 1.32 13.06 -18.20
CA PHE A 147 0.71 13.53 -16.96
C PHE A 147 1.68 13.42 -15.79
N LEU A 148 1.56 14.35 -14.85
CA LEU A 148 2.40 14.47 -13.67
C LEU A 148 1.63 13.99 -12.45
N PRO A 149 1.97 12.81 -11.88
CA PRO A 149 1.57 12.48 -10.51
C PRO A 149 2.06 13.57 -9.55
N ASP A 150 1.35 13.78 -8.44
CA ASP A 150 1.58 14.86 -7.47
C ASP A 150 3.06 15.02 -7.06
N ARG A 151 3.80 13.92 -6.94
CA ARG A 151 5.22 13.89 -6.55
C ARG A 151 6.18 14.46 -7.59
N TYR A 152 5.74 14.61 -8.84
CA TYR A 152 6.50 15.23 -9.92
C TYR A 152 6.19 16.72 -10.10
N VAL A 153 5.35 17.29 -9.23
CA VAL A 153 5.01 18.71 -9.26
C VAL A 153 5.53 19.37 -8.00
N GLU A 154 6.25 20.48 -8.18
CA GLU A 154 6.62 21.39 -7.10
C GLU A 154 6.10 22.78 -7.39
N GLY A 155 5.86 23.56 -6.34
CA GLY A 155 5.44 24.94 -6.48
C GLY A 155 5.50 25.66 -5.15
N SER A 156 4.89 26.83 -5.07
CA SER A 156 4.72 27.55 -3.81
C SER A 156 3.42 27.12 -3.14
N CYS A 157 3.48 26.87 -1.83
CA CYS A 157 2.33 26.44 -1.03
C CYS A 157 1.22 27.50 -1.04
N PRO A 158 -0.03 27.17 -1.40
CA PRO A 158 -1.13 28.13 -1.40
C PRO A 158 -1.55 28.56 0.03
N VAL A 159 -1.17 27.79 1.06
CA VAL A 159 -1.54 28.05 2.45
C VAL A 159 -0.52 28.96 3.15
N CYS A 160 0.78 28.66 3.04
CA CYS A 160 1.82 29.37 3.78
C CYS A 160 2.84 30.12 2.92
N GLY A 161 2.76 30.00 1.58
CA GLY A 161 3.67 30.67 0.64
C GLY A 161 5.08 30.07 0.54
N ALA A 162 5.37 28.99 1.27
CA ALA A 162 6.68 28.33 1.19
C ALA A 162 6.93 27.78 -0.22
N GLU A 163 8.12 28.07 -0.78
CA GLU A 163 8.58 27.50 -2.05
C GLU A 163 8.92 26.02 -1.92
N GLY A 164 8.86 25.27 -3.03
CA GLY A 164 9.22 23.84 -3.07
C GLY A 164 8.20 22.92 -2.40
N ALA A 165 6.95 23.36 -2.22
CA ALA A 165 5.86 22.50 -1.79
C ALA A 165 5.57 21.43 -2.85
N ARG A 166 5.39 20.19 -2.41
CA ARG A 166 5.04 19.06 -3.27
C ARG A 166 3.55 19.07 -3.58
N GLY A 167 3.15 18.45 -4.70
CA GLY A 167 1.74 18.38 -5.10
C GLY A 167 0.82 17.72 -4.09
N ASP A 168 1.35 16.82 -3.23
CA ASP A 168 0.57 16.08 -2.23
C ASP A 168 0.62 16.72 -0.83
N GLN A 169 1.71 17.42 -0.49
CA GLN A 169 1.93 17.94 0.85
C GLN A 169 2.95 19.09 0.89
N CYS A 170 2.69 20.08 1.74
CA CYS A 170 3.70 21.07 2.12
C CYS A 170 4.50 20.59 3.35
N ASP A 171 5.80 20.35 3.19
CA ASP A 171 6.67 19.92 4.30
C ASP A 171 6.90 21.02 5.35
N ASN A 172 6.59 22.29 5.03
CA ASN A 172 6.73 23.43 5.96
C ASN A 172 5.54 23.58 6.91
N CYS A 173 4.30 23.52 6.41
CA CYS A 173 3.09 23.71 7.25
C CYS A 173 2.31 22.41 7.49
N GLY A 174 2.67 21.30 6.85
CA GLY A 174 2.06 19.99 7.02
C GLY A 174 0.72 19.80 6.28
N SER A 175 0.21 20.84 5.61
CA SER A 175 -1.05 20.78 4.86
C SER A 175 -0.98 19.78 3.71
N THR A 176 -2.02 18.95 3.58
CA THR A 176 -2.30 18.18 2.36
C THR A 176 -2.72 19.13 1.26
N LEU A 177 -2.15 18.98 0.07
CA LEU A 177 -2.40 19.86 -1.08
C LEU A 177 -2.96 19.05 -2.25
N ASP A 178 -3.59 19.76 -3.18
CA ASP A 178 -3.82 19.29 -4.54
C ASP A 178 -2.79 19.97 -5.46
N ALA A 179 -2.15 19.20 -6.35
CA ALA A 179 -1.14 19.72 -7.26
C ALA A 179 -1.67 20.86 -8.16
N LEU A 180 -2.97 20.87 -8.48
CA LEU A 180 -3.62 21.94 -9.24
C LEU A 180 -3.69 23.28 -8.49
N GLU A 181 -3.59 23.26 -7.16
CA GLU A 181 -3.66 24.44 -6.29
C GLU A 181 -2.28 25.07 -6.02
N LEU A 182 -1.20 24.40 -6.42
CA LEU A 182 0.15 24.95 -6.27
C LEU A 182 0.30 26.24 -7.07
N ILE A 183 0.92 27.24 -6.44
CA ILE A 183 1.25 28.51 -7.08
C ILE A 183 2.56 28.32 -7.85
N ASN A 184 2.58 28.73 -9.13
CA ASN A 184 3.72 28.57 -10.04
C ASN A 184 4.25 27.12 -10.08
N PRO A 185 3.40 26.15 -10.48
CA PRO A 185 3.83 24.76 -10.53
C PRO A 185 4.94 24.57 -11.57
N VAL A 186 5.89 23.71 -11.24
CA VAL A 186 7.01 23.29 -12.10
C VAL A 186 7.10 21.77 -12.09
N SER A 187 7.38 21.20 -13.26
CA SER A 187 7.65 19.77 -13.41
C SER A 187 9.05 19.44 -12.90
N LYS A 188 9.16 18.45 -12.00
CA LYS A 188 10.47 17.91 -11.57
C LYS A 188 11.18 17.10 -12.66
N LEU A 189 10.49 16.78 -13.75
CA LEU A 189 11.07 16.01 -14.87
C LEU A 189 11.84 16.90 -15.84
N SER A 190 11.27 18.07 -16.17
CA SER A 190 11.76 18.92 -17.26
C SER A 190 12.01 20.37 -16.85
N ASN A 191 11.61 20.77 -15.64
CA ASN A 191 11.50 22.16 -15.17
C ASN A 191 10.52 23.02 -15.99
N ALA A 192 9.72 22.43 -16.89
CA ALA A 192 8.67 23.16 -17.60
C ALA A 192 7.51 23.53 -16.66
N THR A 193 6.80 24.60 -16.99
CA THR A 193 5.51 24.92 -16.39
C THR A 193 4.47 23.92 -16.90
N PRO A 194 3.83 23.11 -16.03
CA PRO A 194 2.83 22.15 -16.45
C PRO A 194 1.57 22.83 -16.99
N GLU A 195 0.92 22.18 -17.96
CA GLU A 195 -0.36 22.57 -18.51
C GLU A 195 -1.49 21.80 -17.82
N ARG A 196 -2.66 22.42 -17.66
CA ARG A 196 -3.87 21.71 -17.23
C ARG A 196 -4.46 20.98 -18.43
N ARG A 197 -4.68 19.67 -18.30
CA ARG A 197 -5.33 18.84 -19.31
C ARG A 197 -6.33 17.90 -18.68
N VAL A 198 -7.40 17.61 -19.40
CA VAL A 198 -8.43 16.66 -18.97
C VAL A 198 -8.00 15.24 -19.34
N SER A 199 -8.21 14.29 -18.43
CA SER A 199 -8.01 12.86 -18.62
C SER A 199 -9.22 12.09 -18.09
N SER A 200 -9.61 11.01 -18.78
CA SER A 200 -10.69 10.12 -18.32
C SER A 200 -10.11 9.02 -17.43
N HIS A 201 -10.75 8.76 -16.29
CA HIS A 201 -10.35 7.76 -15.32
C HIS A 201 -11.55 6.93 -14.84
N PHE A 202 -11.29 5.67 -14.48
CA PHE A 202 -12.25 4.86 -13.76
C PHE A 202 -12.17 5.13 -12.26
N PHE A 203 -13.33 5.37 -11.64
CA PHE A 203 -13.49 5.55 -10.22
C PHE A 203 -14.33 4.42 -9.62
N LEU A 204 -13.94 3.97 -8.42
CA LEU A 204 -14.76 3.05 -7.64
C LEU A 204 -15.87 3.82 -6.96
N LYS A 205 -17.12 3.41 -7.16
CA LYS A 205 -18.29 3.91 -6.43
C LYS A 205 -18.29 3.37 -5.00
N LEU A 206 -17.30 3.79 -4.22
CA LEU A 206 -17.06 3.26 -2.87
C LEU A 206 -18.23 3.59 -1.93
N SER A 207 -18.89 4.72 -2.16
CA SER A 207 -20.16 5.11 -1.51
C SER A 207 -21.22 4.01 -1.52
N ALA A 208 -21.29 3.16 -2.55
CA ALA A 208 -22.25 2.06 -2.67
C ALA A 208 -22.07 0.96 -1.60
N PHE A 209 -20.93 0.91 -0.92
CA PHE A 209 -20.60 -0.11 0.07
C PHE A 209 -20.68 0.41 1.52
N THR A 210 -21.03 1.69 1.73
CA THR A 210 -20.95 2.33 3.05
C THR A 210 -21.72 1.57 4.13
N GLU A 211 -23.00 1.26 3.90
CA GLU A 211 -23.85 0.57 4.88
C GLU A 211 -23.33 -0.85 5.19
N GLN A 212 -23.00 -1.61 4.13
CA GLN A 212 -22.48 -2.97 4.25
C GLN A 212 -21.15 -3.01 5.02
N LEU A 213 -20.26 -2.06 4.76
CA LEU A 213 -18.99 -1.94 5.46
C LEU A 213 -19.20 -1.52 6.91
N GLN A 214 -20.12 -0.59 7.20
CA GLN A 214 -20.44 -0.21 8.58
C GLN A 214 -20.99 -1.39 9.39
N GLU A 215 -21.90 -2.16 8.83
CA GLU A 215 -22.44 -3.37 9.46
C GLU A 215 -21.32 -4.38 9.71
N TRP A 216 -20.51 -4.67 8.69
CA TRP A 216 -19.43 -5.64 8.78
C TRP A 216 -18.35 -5.24 9.82
N VAL A 217 -17.91 -3.98 9.84
CA VAL A 217 -16.92 -3.47 10.79
C VAL A 217 -17.48 -3.43 12.22
N SER A 218 -18.78 -3.19 12.38
CA SER A 218 -19.41 -3.14 13.71
C SER A 218 -19.28 -4.46 14.45
N GLY A 219 -19.24 -5.59 13.75
CA GLY A 219 -19.02 -6.93 14.34
C GLY A 219 -17.56 -7.34 14.54
N LYS A 220 -16.58 -6.45 14.30
CA LYS A 220 -15.13 -6.75 14.43
C LYS A 220 -14.57 -6.44 15.81
N ASP A 221 -15.10 -7.08 16.84
CA ASP A 221 -14.66 -6.88 18.24
C ASP A 221 -13.27 -7.46 18.52
N ASP A 222 -12.77 -8.30 17.62
CA ASP A 222 -11.42 -8.89 17.62
C ASP A 222 -10.33 -7.94 17.09
N TRP A 223 -10.72 -6.82 16.48
CA TRP A 223 -9.78 -5.83 15.97
C TRP A 223 -9.19 -4.97 17.09
N ARG A 224 -7.98 -4.45 16.85
CA ARG A 224 -7.40 -3.42 17.72
C ARG A 224 -8.35 -2.22 17.77
N THR A 225 -8.62 -1.73 18.98
CA THR A 225 -9.62 -0.68 19.23
C THR A 225 -9.40 0.58 18.39
N ASN A 226 -8.15 1.01 18.23
CA ASN A 226 -7.81 2.19 17.43
C ASN A 226 -8.10 1.98 15.93
N VAL A 227 -7.84 0.78 15.39
CA VAL A 227 -8.13 0.44 13.98
C VAL A 227 -9.63 0.47 13.75
N ARG A 228 -10.40 -0.25 14.58
CA ARG A 228 -11.87 -0.29 14.47
C ARG A 228 -12.48 1.12 14.56
N ASN A 229 -12.08 1.91 15.54
CA ASN A 229 -12.63 3.25 15.75
C ASN A 229 -12.26 4.22 14.61
N PHE A 230 -11.03 4.14 14.09
CA PHE A 230 -10.60 4.93 12.94
C PHE A 230 -11.44 4.59 11.69
N THR A 231 -11.59 3.30 11.38
CA THR A 231 -12.41 2.83 10.25
C THR A 231 -13.86 3.27 10.38
N LEU A 232 -14.48 3.13 11.56
CA LEU A 232 -15.83 3.62 11.82
C LEU A 232 -15.94 5.16 11.76
N GLY A 233 -14.85 5.88 12.05
CA GLY A 233 -14.76 7.32 11.81
C GLY A 233 -14.90 7.66 10.33
N MET A 234 -14.03 7.08 9.49
CA MET A 234 -14.06 7.29 8.03
C MET A 234 -15.42 6.90 7.42
N LEU A 235 -16.00 5.78 7.85
CA LEU A 235 -17.29 5.33 7.36
C LEU A 235 -18.44 6.28 7.73
N ARG A 236 -18.35 6.99 8.85
CA ARG A 236 -19.36 7.98 9.27
C ARG A 236 -19.23 9.31 8.51
N GLU A 237 -18.01 9.67 8.10
CA GLU A 237 -17.78 10.85 7.24
C GLU A 237 -18.35 10.67 5.83
N GLY A 238 -18.52 9.40 5.41
CA GLY A 238 -19.09 9.04 4.12
C GLY A 238 -18.00 8.76 3.09
N LEU A 239 -18.07 7.58 2.47
CA LEU A 239 -17.16 7.22 1.37
C LEU A 239 -17.60 7.93 0.10
N LYS A 240 -16.64 8.36 -0.72
CA LYS A 240 -16.87 8.99 -2.02
C LYS A 240 -16.60 7.98 -3.12
#